data_AF-A0A4R6SDC3-F1
#
_entry.id   AF-A0A4R6SDC3-F1
#
_cell.length_a   1.000
_cell.length_b   1.000
_cell.length_c   1.000
_cell.angle_alpha   90.00
_cell.angle_beta   90.00
_cell.angle_gamma   90.00
#
_symmetry.space_group_name_H-M   'P 1'
#
loop_
_entity.id
_entity.type
_entity.pdbx_description
1 polymer ?
#
loop_
_entity_poly.entity_id
_entity_poly.type
_entity_poly.pdbx_seq_one_letter_code
_entity_poly.pdbx_strand_id
1 'polypeptide(L)'
;MARKTAINVRDCVREQVAALTRSEFWQFELDRHKASEGDLVVVNNSYFHRGKASTTKSSKYLGVRIVKEGVAERDPVIVLNPGQLRGDTKKLSEKQLDGKVELSDLRQEIAEERANLGSIIFALVSEIQQDEAVEIEIGGRGSIRAIGYDPRQEGSAEVVGDRLVVNSLDDIDAIWVEASKSLVASGVDPESLSLAFKREHVKLRNMSYAPISLRTFSDISGDTILSNVVRQLEKQRASYGSYLERYLDNPLNDEIRHEILRVAYNFADGAVVFAGLVQGLSDLKPILLWMTIADQVALYTEVSSMPTYMGDGSKVSFESYRKTISDARNQAFHDIFSLGKTFRVRLDGRALSGAEMLLFRSYGDRNSPSLNFNDRKVVELLEGFTRTSEHSVPIGFWEKNVRVMDSVVTLAKSFSYALVQLGL
;
A
#
# COMPACT_ATOMS: atom_id res chain seq x y z
N MET A 1 -18.97 17.48 22.27
CA MET A 1 -18.50 16.12 21.93
C MET A 1 -19.47 15.10 22.48
N ALA A 2 -20.34 14.53 21.64
CA ALA A 2 -21.09 13.35 22.04
C ALA A 2 -20.10 12.19 22.20
N ARG A 3 -20.04 11.58 23.39
CA ARG A 3 -19.33 10.29 23.55
C ARG A 3 -19.98 9.31 22.58
N LYS A 4 -19.29 8.96 21.49
CA LYS A 4 -19.72 7.84 20.65
C LYS A 4 -19.79 6.62 21.57
N THR A 5 -20.97 6.00 21.62
CA THR A 5 -21.17 4.76 22.37
C THR A 5 -20.15 3.74 21.86
N ALA A 6 -19.24 3.29 22.71
CA ALA A 6 -18.33 2.21 22.37
C ALA A 6 -19.18 1.01 21.91
N ILE A 7 -19.00 0.57 20.67
CA ILE A 7 -19.71 -0.58 20.15
C ILE A 7 -19.09 -1.82 20.75
N ASN A 8 -19.91 -2.81 21.06
CA ASN A 8 -19.44 -4.08 21.58
C ASN A 8 -18.58 -4.77 20.49
N VAL A 9 -17.27 -4.91 20.74
CA VAL A 9 -16.32 -5.56 19.83
C VAL A 9 -16.80 -6.94 19.37
N ARG A 10 -17.48 -7.68 20.25
CA ARG A 10 -18.08 -8.98 19.92
C ARG A 10 -19.12 -8.86 18.81
N ASP A 11 -19.96 -7.82 18.86
CA ASP A 11 -21.01 -7.61 17.87
C ASP A 11 -20.39 -7.21 16.52
N CYS A 12 -19.30 -6.44 16.51
CA CYS A 12 -18.53 -6.16 15.30
C CYS A 12 -17.95 -7.44 14.67
N VAL A 13 -17.36 -8.34 15.47
CA VAL A 13 -16.87 -9.64 14.97
C VAL A 13 -18.02 -10.48 14.40
N ARG A 14 -19.18 -10.51 15.07
CA ARG A 14 -20.38 -11.23 14.60
C ARG A 14 -20.92 -10.66 13.29
N GLU A 15 -20.91 -9.35 13.12
CA GLU A 15 -21.33 -8.70 11.88
C GLU A 15 -20.41 -9.07 10.72
N GLN A 16 -19.10 -9.09 10.97
CA GLN A 16 -18.10 -9.49 9.99
C GLN A 16 -18.21 -10.98 9.63
N VAL A 17 -18.42 -11.85 10.61
CA VAL A 17 -18.70 -13.28 10.33
C VAL A 17 -20.00 -13.43 9.55
N ALA A 18 -21.07 -12.71 9.91
CA ALA A 18 -22.33 -12.76 9.18
C ALA A 18 -22.23 -12.22 7.74
N ALA A 19 -21.37 -11.22 7.49
CA ALA A 19 -21.08 -10.75 6.14
C ALA A 19 -20.27 -11.80 5.36
N LEU A 20 -19.24 -12.39 5.98
CA LEU A 20 -18.45 -13.47 5.40
C LEU A 20 -19.33 -14.66 4.99
N THR A 21 -20.19 -15.15 5.88
CA THR A 21 -21.00 -16.35 5.62
C THR A 21 -22.06 -16.16 4.53
N ARG A 22 -22.37 -14.90 4.17
CA ARG A 22 -23.27 -14.55 3.07
C ARG A 22 -22.54 -14.33 1.74
N SER A 23 -21.21 -14.34 1.74
CA SER A 23 -20.41 -14.11 0.53
C SER A 23 -20.38 -15.35 -0.38
N GLU A 24 -20.16 -15.12 -1.67
CA GLU A 24 -19.93 -16.20 -2.65
C GLU A 24 -18.69 -17.02 -2.30
N PHE A 25 -17.65 -16.38 -1.75
CA PHE A 25 -16.46 -17.05 -1.25
C PHE A 25 -16.80 -18.13 -0.22
N TRP A 26 -17.69 -17.82 0.73
CA TRP A 26 -18.08 -18.77 1.76
C TRP A 26 -18.82 -19.96 1.18
N GLN A 27 -19.78 -19.72 0.30
CA GLN A 27 -20.54 -20.79 -0.36
C GLN A 27 -19.62 -21.70 -1.17
N PHE A 28 -18.69 -21.11 -1.94
CA PHE A 28 -17.67 -21.86 -2.67
C PHE A 28 -16.82 -22.75 -1.75
N GLU A 29 -16.38 -22.24 -0.60
CA GLU A 29 -15.58 -23.02 0.35
C GLU A 29 -16.40 -24.11 1.05
N LEU A 30 -17.68 -23.87 1.38
CA LEU A 30 -18.56 -24.90 1.93
C LEU A 30 -18.73 -26.08 0.95
N ASP A 31 -18.99 -25.77 -0.32
CA ASP A 31 -19.16 -26.77 -1.38
C ASP A 31 -17.85 -27.56 -1.60
N ARG A 32 -16.72 -26.84 -1.65
CA ARG A 32 -15.38 -27.42 -1.82
C ARG A 32 -15.05 -28.40 -0.72
N HIS A 33 -15.36 -28.07 0.53
CA HIS A 33 -15.07 -28.94 1.69
C HIS A 33 -16.15 -29.99 1.94
N LYS A 34 -17.29 -29.93 1.24
CA LYS A 34 -18.49 -30.71 1.52
C LYS A 34 -18.85 -30.61 3.01
N ALA A 35 -18.96 -29.39 3.49
CA ALA A 35 -19.26 -29.13 4.89
C ALA A 35 -20.72 -29.48 5.19
N SER A 36 -20.93 -30.20 6.29
CA SER A 36 -22.24 -30.66 6.76
C SER A 36 -22.58 -30.06 8.13
N GLU A 37 -23.85 -30.17 8.52
CA GLU A 37 -24.31 -29.80 9.85
C GLU A 37 -23.44 -30.45 10.95
N GLY A 38 -23.07 -29.66 11.95
CA GLY A 38 -22.15 -30.06 13.02
C GLY A 38 -20.67 -29.81 12.73
N ASP A 39 -20.27 -29.65 11.47
CA ASP A 39 -18.89 -29.33 11.11
C ASP A 39 -18.51 -27.90 11.53
N LEU A 40 -17.22 -27.69 11.80
CA LEU A 40 -16.63 -26.38 12.08
C LEU A 40 -15.73 -25.97 10.91
N VAL A 41 -15.99 -24.81 10.33
CA VAL A 41 -15.15 -24.24 9.27
C VAL A 41 -14.26 -23.17 9.87
N VAL A 42 -12.95 -23.43 9.85
CA VAL A 42 -11.92 -22.54 10.37
C VAL A 42 -11.40 -21.65 9.26
N VAL A 43 -11.41 -20.35 9.52
CA VAL A 43 -11.04 -19.30 8.58
C VAL A 43 -9.56 -18.98 8.73
N ASN A 44 -8.79 -18.90 7.63
CA ASN A 44 -7.37 -18.61 7.70
C ASN A 44 -7.11 -17.17 8.14
N ASN A 45 -6.04 -16.95 8.89
CA ASN A 45 -5.63 -15.64 9.37
C ASN A 45 -4.92 -14.77 8.31
N SER A 46 -4.96 -15.17 7.03
CA SER A 46 -4.25 -14.49 5.95
C SER A 46 -4.72 -15.02 4.60
N TYR A 47 -5.10 -14.09 3.71
CA TYR A 47 -5.63 -14.38 2.37
C TYR A 47 -4.68 -14.01 1.22
N PHE A 48 -3.65 -13.22 1.49
CA PHE A 48 -2.62 -12.91 0.50
C PHE A 48 -1.34 -13.71 0.76
N HIS A 49 -0.62 -14.02 -0.31
CA HIS A 49 0.72 -14.57 -0.19
C HIS A 49 1.61 -13.60 0.59
N ARG A 50 2.29 -14.12 1.61
CA ARG A 50 3.23 -13.34 2.41
C ARG A 50 4.50 -13.21 1.60
N GLY A 51 4.77 -12.03 1.06
CA GLY A 51 6.05 -11.75 0.42
C GLY A 51 7.20 -11.80 1.44
N LYS A 52 7.81 -10.66 1.71
CA LYS A 52 8.94 -10.54 2.66
C LYS A 52 8.53 -10.24 4.11
N ALA A 53 7.26 -10.46 4.47
CA ALA A 53 6.78 -10.13 5.82
C ALA A 53 7.45 -11.03 6.88
N SER A 54 7.99 -10.43 7.93
CA SER A 54 8.71 -11.10 9.03
C SER A 54 7.82 -11.54 10.19
N THR A 55 6.50 -11.33 10.12
CA THR A 55 5.56 -11.67 11.17
C THR A 55 5.22 -13.16 11.18
N THR A 56 5.00 -13.71 12.38
CA THR A 56 4.50 -15.08 12.57
C THR A 56 2.98 -15.07 12.64
N LYS A 57 2.31 -16.04 11.99
CA LYS A 57 0.83 -16.17 12.07
C LYS A 57 0.40 -16.29 13.53
N SER A 58 -0.69 -15.63 13.89
CA SER A 58 -1.40 -15.94 15.14
C SER A 58 -1.87 -17.41 15.15
N SER A 59 -1.79 -18.04 16.31
CA SER A 59 -2.34 -19.38 16.60
C SER A 59 -3.84 -19.39 16.86
N LYS A 60 -4.48 -18.21 16.96
CA LYS A 60 -5.91 -18.03 17.26
C LYS A 60 -6.68 -17.77 15.97
N TYR A 61 -7.60 -18.66 15.60
CA TYR A 61 -8.36 -18.59 14.35
C TYR A 61 -9.86 -18.49 14.62
N LEU A 62 -10.61 -17.84 13.74
CA LEU A 62 -12.08 -17.87 13.80
C LEU A 62 -12.59 -19.21 13.25
N GLY A 63 -13.42 -19.89 14.04
CA GLY A 63 -14.19 -21.05 13.64
C GLY A 63 -15.68 -20.72 13.59
N VAL A 64 -16.35 -21.13 12.51
CA VAL A 64 -17.80 -20.92 12.33
C VAL A 64 -18.47 -22.29 12.17
N ARG A 65 -19.42 -22.60 13.06
CA ARG A 65 -20.12 -23.88 13.06
C ARG A 65 -21.22 -23.88 12.01
N ILE A 66 -21.42 -25.01 11.33
CA ILE A 66 -22.53 -25.20 10.40
C ILE A 66 -23.72 -25.78 11.19
N VAL A 67 -24.81 -25.02 11.27
CA VAL A 67 -26.01 -25.39 12.06
C VAL A 67 -27.07 -26.09 11.21
N LYS A 68 -27.03 -25.87 9.90
CA LYS A 68 -27.86 -26.52 8.89
C LYS A 68 -27.14 -26.40 7.56
N GLU A 69 -27.45 -27.25 6.60
CA GLU A 69 -26.93 -27.13 5.22
C GLU A 69 -27.00 -25.68 4.71
N GLY A 70 -25.83 -25.10 4.38
CA GLY A 70 -25.67 -23.72 3.93
C GLY A 70 -25.81 -22.62 5.00
N VAL A 71 -26.18 -22.96 6.24
CA VAL A 71 -26.42 -22.00 7.32
C VAL A 71 -25.35 -22.12 8.40
N ALA A 72 -24.66 -21.00 8.64
CA ALA A 72 -23.63 -20.86 9.65
C ALA A 72 -24.18 -20.28 10.96
N GLU A 73 -23.59 -20.70 12.08
CA GLU A 73 -23.82 -20.09 13.39
C GLU A 73 -23.30 -18.64 13.40
N ARG A 74 -24.08 -17.74 14.00
CA ARG A 74 -23.72 -16.32 14.07
C ARG A 74 -22.60 -16.04 15.07
N ASP A 75 -22.51 -16.84 16.13
CA ASP A 75 -21.49 -16.72 17.16
C ASP A 75 -20.30 -17.60 16.79
N PRO A 76 -19.18 -17.03 16.31
CA PRO A 76 -18.00 -17.84 16.05
C PRO A 76 -17.34 -18.26 17.37
N VAL A 77 -16.57 -19.33 17.29
CA VAL A 77 -15.66 -19.78 18.35
C VAL A 77 -14.22 -19.49 17.95
N ILE A 78 -13.32 -19.38 18.92
CA ILE A 78 -11.89 -19.27 18.64
C ILE A 78 -11.29 -20.66 18.65
N VAL A 79 -10.56 -20.99 17.59
CA VAL A 79 -9.86 -22.25 17.42
C VAL A 79 -8.38 -22.02 17.68
N LEU A 80 -7.86 -22.66 18.72
CA LEU A 80 -6.46 -22.56 19.12
C LEU A 80 -5.67 -23.67 18.43
N ASN A 81 -4.60 -23.28 17.74
CA ASN A 81 -3.66 -24.21 17.09
C ASN A 81 -4.33 -25.28 16.20
N PRO A 82 -5.15 -24.91 15.18
CA PRO A 82 -5.82 -25.87 14.29
C PRO A 82 -4.87 -26.70 13.40
N GLY A 83 -3.55 -26.62 13.61
CA GLY A 83 -2.50 -27.16 12.76
C GLY A 83 -2.29 -26.32 11.49
N GLN A 84 -1.63 -26.91 10.49
CA GLN A 84 -1.38 -26.22 9.22
C GLN A 84 -2.68 -25.98 8.43
N LEU A 85 -3.03 -24.72 8.18
CA LEU A 85 -4.03 -24.31 7.19
C LEU A 85 -3.33 -23.99 5.86
N ARG A 86 -3.41 -24.92 4.90
CA ARG A 86 -2.85 -24.74 3.54
C ARG A 86 -3.77 -23.96 2.60
N GLY A 87 -5.08 -23.97 2.87
CA GLY A 87 -6.09 -23.22 2.11
C GLY A 87 -6.58 -21.97 2.84
N ASP A 88 -7.57 -21.29 2.25
CA ASP A 88 -8.20 -20.09 2.84
C ASP A 88 -9.19 -20.45 3.95
N THR A 89 -9.73 -21.67 3.94
CA THR A 89 -10.45 -22.26 5.04
C THR A 89 -10.03 -23.71 5.29
N LYS A 90 -10.42 -24.26 6.43
CA LYS A 90 -10.26 -25.67 6.78
C LYS A 90 -11.50 -26.17 7.49
N LYS A 91 -12.09 -27.25 6.97
CA LYS A 91 -13.13 -27.98 7.66
C LYS A 91 -12.56 -28.88 8.76
N LEU A 92 -13.20 -28.87 9.92
CA LEU A 92 -13.02 -29.80 11.03
C LEU A 92 -14.35 -30.50 11.27
N SER A 93 -14.38 -31.82 11.12
CA SER A 93 -15.59 -32.58 11.41
C SER A 93 -15.85 -32.68 12.90
N GLU A 94 -17.09 -32.97 13.29
CA GLU A 94 -17.47 -33.15 14.70
C GLU A 94 -16.55 -34.14 15.44
N LYS A 95 -16.15 -35.24 14.79
CA LYS A 95 -15.19 -36.21 15.32
C LYS A 95 -13.77 -35.66 15.54
N GLN A 96 -13.38 -34.63 14.80
CA GLN A 96 -12.09 -33.96 14.98
C GLN A 96 -12.14 -32.93 16.11
N LEU A 97 -13.33 -32.40 16.43
CA LEU A 97 -13.52 -31.48 17.55
C LEU A 97 -13.41 -32.20 18.90
N ASP A 98 -13.74 -33.49 18.95
CA ASP A 98 -13.63 -34.31 20.16
C ASP A 98 -12.17 -34.57 20.54
N GLY A 99 -11.61 -33.68 21.37
CA GLY A 99 -10.32 -33.83 22.04
C GLY A 99 -9.05 -33.51 21.23
N LYS A 100 -9.15 -33.17 19.94
CA LYS A 100 -7.97 -32.84 19.10
C LYS A 100 -7.78 -31.35 18.82
N VAL A 101 -8.80 -30.56 19.08
CA VAL A 101 -8.83 -29.13 18.76
C VAL A 101 -9.30 -28.39 20.00
N GLU A 102 -8.49 -27.43 20.43
CA GLU A 102 -8.84 -26.58 21.56
C GLU A 102 -9.71 -25.42 21.07
N LEU A 103 -10.87 -25.28 21.69
CA LEU A 103 -11.85 -24.22 21.40
C LEU A 103 -11.92 -23.28 22.59
N SER A 104 -11.97 -21.98 22.31
CA SER A 104 -12.08 -20.92 23.31
C SER A 104 -13.27 -20.01 22.99
N ASP A 105 -13.86 -19.44 24.04
CA ASP A 105 -14.99 -18.52 23.92
C ASP A 105 -14.54 -17.17 23.35
N LEU A 106 -15.30 -16.66 22.38
CA LEU A 106 -14.99 -15.40 21.71
C LEU A 106 -14.87 -14.22 22.69
N ARG A 107 -15.70 -14.15 23.75
CA ARG A 107 -15.65 -13.03 24.70
C ARG A 107 -14.38 -13.08 25.53
N GLN A 108 -13.99 -14.26 25.98
CA GLN A 108 -12.74 -14.45 26.72
C GLN A 108 -11.55 -14.00 25.86
N GLU A 109 -11.47 -14.49 24.63
CA GLU A 109 -10.37 -14.18 23.72
C GLU A 109 -10.34 -12.70 23.32
N ILE A 110 -11.50 -12.06 23.12
CA ILE A 110 -11.57 -10.61 22.93
C ILE A 110 -10.98 -9.88 24.14
N ALA A 111 -11.33 -10.28 25.36
CA ALA A 111 -10.81 -9.63 26.57
C ALA A 111 -9.28 -9.79 26.69
N GLU A 112 -8.77 -10.99 26.43
CA GLU A 112 -7.33 -11.28 26.44
C GLU A 112 -6.58 -10.52 25.35
N GLU A 113 -7.08 -10.50 24.11
CA GLU A 113 -6.46 -9.75 23.02
C GLU A 113 -6.46 -8.26 23.31
N ARG A 114 -7.57 -7.70 23.83
CA ARG A 114 -7.65 -6.28 24.21
C ARG A 114 -6.62 -5.91 25.27
N ALA A 115 -6.44 -6.75 26.30
CA ALA A 115 -5.44 -6.53 27.33
C ALA A 115 -4.00 -6.52 26.76
N ASN A 116 -3.77 -7.19 25.63
CA ASN A 116 -2.47 -7.35 25.01
C ASN A 116 -2.27 -6.51 23.74
N LEU A 117 -3.19 -5.61 23.37
CA LEU A 117 -3.10 -4.83 22.12
C LEU A 117 -1.84 -3.96 22.05
N GLY A 118 -1.45 -3.37 23.19
CA GLY A 118 -0.46 -2.30 23.24
C GLY A 118 -1.02 -0.99 22.67
N SER A 119 -0.32 0.13 22.91
CA SER A 119 -0.81 1.46 22.53
C SER A 119 -0.33 1.95 21.17
N ILE A 120 0.79 1.42 20.67
CA ILE A 120 1.46 1.95 19.46
C ILE A 120 0.57 1.89 18.21
N ILE A 121 -0.28 0.87 18.09
CA ILE A 121 -1.18 0.69 16.94
C ILE A 121 -2.22 1.82 16.85
N PHE A 122 -2.55 2.47 17.98
CA PHE A 122 -3.54 3.53 18.00
C PHE A 122 -2.99 4.85 17.47
N ALA A 123 -1.67 5.00 17.30
CA ALA A 123 -1.09 6.14 16.60
C ALA A 123 -1.69 6.32 15.19
N LEU A 124 -2.15 5.24 14.56
CA LEU A 124 -2.78 5.26 13.24
C LEU A 124 -4.15 5.97 13.22
N VAL A 125 -4.88 5.96 14.34
CA VAL A 125 -6.24 6.53 14.49
C VAL A 125 -6.31 7.63 15.54
N SER A 126 -5.14 8.05 16.05
CA SER A 126 -5.01 9.17 16.96
C SER A 126 -4.98 10.48 16.19
N GLU A 127 -5.50 11.52 16.84
CA GLU A 127 -5.50 12.88 16.30
C GLU A 127 -4.07 13.37 16.05
N ILE A 128 -3.83 13.82 14.82
CA ILE A 128 -2.64 14.56 14.44
C ILE A 128 -2.78 15.96 15.02
N GLN A 129 -1.85 16.33 15.89
CA GLN A 129 -1.79 17.67 16.44
C GLN A 129 -1.07 18.60 15.46
N GLN A 130 -1.27 19.90 15.63
CA GLN A 130 -0.57 20.91 14.86
C GLN A 130 0.95 20.73 15.00
N ASP A 131 1.67 20.86 13.89
CA ASP A 131 3.13 20.73 13.83
C ASP A 131 3.83 21.60 14.89
N GLU A 132 4.96 21.10 15.38
CA GLU A 132 5.80 21.85 16.29
C GLU A 132 6.67 22.85 15.52
N ALA A 133 6.86 24.03 16.11
CA ALA A 133 7.79 24.99 15.56
C ALA A 133 9.22 24.43 15.63
N VAL A 134 9.96 24.57 14.53
CA VAL A 134 11.34 24.07 14.42
C VAL A 134 12.22 25.11 13.77
N GLU A 135 13.48 25.16 14.17
CA GLU A 135 14.46 26.12 13.67
C GLU A 135 15.75 25.41 13.31
N ILE A 136 16.36 25.83 12.21
CA ILE A 136 17.67 25.35 11.77
C ILE A 136 18.58 26.52 11.41
N GLU A 137 19.87 26.36 11.63
CA GLU A 137 20.87 27.34 11.21
C GLU A 137 21.01 27.36 9.69
N ILE A 138 21.08 28.56 9.12
CA ILE A 138 21.39 28.76 7.70
C ILE A 138 22.87 29.13 7.56
N GLY A 139 23.66 28.22 6.98
CA GLY A 139 25.07 28.49 6.72
C GLY A 139 25.23 29.56 5.63
N GLY A 140 25.77 30.74 5.99
CA GLY A 140 25.98 31.85 5.06
C GLY A 140 26.66 33.07 5.68
N ARG A 141 27.03 34.04 4.83
CA ARG A 141 27.46 35.38 5.24
C ARG A 141 26.27 36.33 5.08
N GLY A 142 25.62 36.72 6.17
CA GLY A 142 24.44 37.57 6.13
C GLY A 142 23.92 37.91 7.53
N SER A 143 22.93 38.81 7.59
CA SER A 143 22.22 39.13 8.84
C SER A 143 21.26 38.03 9.29
N ILE A 144 20.78 37.19 8.36
CA ILE A 144 19.95 36.03 8.66
C ILE A 144 20.83 34.82 8.95
N ARG A 145 20.64 34.25 10.14
CA ARG A 145 21.41 33.11 10.70
C ARG A 145 20.59 31.85 10.85
N ALA A 146 19.25 31.93 10.80
CA ALA A 146 18.38 30.77 10.91
C ALA A 146 17.15 30.86 9.99
N ILE A 147 16.61 29.69 9.65
CA ILE A 147 15.27 29.54 9.07
C ILE A 147 14.42 28.78 10.08
N GLY A 148 13.27 29.35 10.43
CA GLY A 148 12.27 28.75 11.30
C GLY A 148 11.02 28.32 10.52
N TYR A 149 10.35 27.30 11.02
CA TYR A 149 8.99 26.94 10.68
C TYR A 149 8.13 27.15 11.92
N ASP A 150 7.07 27.95 11.80
CA ASP A 150 6.04 28.08 12.82
C ASP A 150 4.65 28.06 12.15
N PRO A 151 3.89 26.95 12.26
CA PRO A 151 2.56 26.88 11.65
C PRO A 151 1.51 27.78 12.31
N ARG A 152 1.83 28.43 13.43
CA ARG A 152 0.90 29.28 14.19
C ARG A 152 0.99 30.75 13.82
N GLN A 153 2.02 31.16 13.08
CA GLN A 153 2.13 32.56 12.65
C GLN A 153 1.06 32.89 11.59
N GLU A 154 0.55 34.11 11.62
CA GLU A 154 -0.49 34.57 10.67
C GLU A 154 0.06 34.78 9.26
N GLY A 155 1.31 35.23 9.13
CA GLY A 155 1.95 35.54 7.85
C GLY A 155 2.62 34.33 7.19
N SER A 156 2.66 34.30 5.86
CA SER A 156 3.33 33.22 5.11
C SER A 156 4.83 33.14 5.39
N ALA A 157 5.48 34.31 5.52
CA ALA A 157 6.88 34.43 5.88
C ALA A 157 7.17 35.76 6.57
N GLU A 158 8.02 35.77 7.60
CA GLU A 158 8.41 36.96 8.35
C GLU A 158 9.90 36.92 8.70
N VAL A 159 10.53 38.09 8.76
CA VAL A 159 11.89 38.22 9.30
C VAL A 159 11.79 38.69 10.75
N VAL A 160 12.20 37.82 11.68
CA VAL A 160 12.18 38.10 13.12
C VAL A 160 13.62 38.11 13.62
N GLY A 161 14.18 39.31 13.80
CA GLY A 161 15.58 39.48 14.18
C GLY A 161 16.54 38.95 13.11
N ASP A 162 17.31 37.91 13.44
CA ASP A 162 18.25 37.23 12.54
C ASP A 162 17.66 35.96 11.90
N ARG A 163 16.33 35.85 11.85
CA ARG A 163 15.64 34.62 11.44
C ARG A 163 14.61 34.90 10.38
N LEU A 164 14.50 33.99 9.41
CA LEU A 164 13.40 33.95 8.47
C LEU A 164 12.44 32.83 8.91
N VAL A 165 11.22 33.18 9.32
CA VAL A 165 10.22 32.21 9.79
C VAL A 165 9.12 32.05 8.74
N VAL A 166 8.78 30.81 8.39
CA VAL A 166 7.73 30.47 7.41
C VAL A 166 6.61 29.66 8.08
N ASN A 167 5.39 29.74 7.56
CA ASN A 167 4.23 29.04 8.15
C ASN A 167 3.80 27.75 7.41
N SER A 168 4.46 27.44 6.30
CA SER A 168 4.21 26.26 5.47
C SER A 168 5.53 25.70 4.96
N LEU A 169 5.55 24.41 4.61
CA LEU A 169 6.69 23.68 4.05
C LEU A 169 6.34 22.92 2.76
N ASP A 170 5.14 23.12 2.21
CA ASP A 170 4.59 22.30 1.12
C ASP A 170 5.09 22.71 -0.27
N ASP A 171 5.05 24.02 -0.56
CA ASP A 171 5.43 24.59 -1.86
C ASP A 171 6.61 25.55 -1.69
N ILE A 172 7.82 25.01 -1.91
CA ILE A 172 9.07 25.74 -1.71
C ILE A 172 9.15 27.01 -2.57
N ASP A 173 8.57 27.00 -3.77
CA ASP A 173 8.63 28.14 -4.68
C ASP A 173 7.66 29.23 -4.22
N ALA A 174 6.43 28.85 -3.84
CA ALA A 174 5.47 29.80 -3.25
C ALA A 174 5.98 30.39 -1.93
N ILE A 175 6.56 29.56 -1.06
CA ILE A 175 7.16 30.01 0.21
C ILE A 175 8.33 30.95 -0.07
N TRP A 176 9.19 30.63 -1.04
CA TRP A 176 10.33 31.48 -1.38
C TRP A 176 9.89 32.85 -1.92
N VAL A 177 8.80 32.91 -2.70
CA VAL A 177 8.22 34.17 -3.17
C VAL A 177 7.82 35.07 -2.00
N GLU A 178 7.13 34.52 -1.00
CA GLU A 178 6.73 35.30 0.18
C GLU A 178 7.91 35.65 1.09
N ALA A 179 8.83 34.71 1.31
CA ALA A 179 10.06 34.94 2.06
C ALA A 179 10.92 36.05 1.45
N SER A 180 11.05 36.07 0.11
CA SER A 180 11.80 37.10 -0.60
C SER A 180 11.22 38.50 -0.38
N LYS A 181 9.89 38.64 -0.36
CA LYS A 181 9.23 39.92 -0.05
C LYS A 181 9.58 40.39 1.36
N SER A 182 9.50 39.48 2.34
CA SER A 182 9.81 39.80 3.75
C SER A 182 11.29 40.14 3.98
N LEU A 183 12.19 39.47 3.26
CA LEU A 183 13.63 39.78 3.26
C LEU A 183 13.91 41.18 2.71
N VAL A 184 13.33 41.54 1.54
CA VAL A 184 13.48 42.88 0.95
C VAL A 184 12.93 43.97 1.88
N ALA A 185 11.74 43.74 2.47
CA ALA A 185 11.14 44.67 3.43
C ALA A 185 12.03 44.90 4.67
N SER A 186 12.86 43.92 5.01
CA SER A 186 13.81 43.96 6.14
C SER A 186 15.23 44.41 5.73
N GLY A 187 15.42 44.84 4.49
CA GLY A 187 16.71 45.31 3.97
C GLY A 187 17.73 44.19 3.70
N VAL A 188 17.29 42.94 3.57
CA VAL A 188 18.13 41.78 3.24
C VAL A 188 17.95 41.42 1.76
N ASP A 189 19.06 41.21 1.06
CA ASP A 189 19.05 40.76 -0.34
C ASP A 189 18.64 39.26 -0.42
N PRO A 190 17.48 38.91 -1.01
CA PRO A 190 17.03 37.53 -1.10
C PRO A 190 17.95 36.64 -1.94
N GLU A 191 18.60 37.19 -2.98
CA GLU A 191 19.47 36.41 -3.86
C GLU A 191 20.66 35.81 -3.10
N SER A 192 21.15 36.53 -2.09
CA SER A 192 22.21 36.05 -1.20
C SER A 192 21.84 34.81 -0.38
N LEU A 193 20.53 34.55 -0.18
CA LEU A 193 20.02 33.45 0.64
C LEU A 193 19.33 32.35 -0.19
N SER A 194 18.99 32.56 -1.46
CA SER A 194 18.16 31.62 -2.25
C SER A 194 18.68 30.18 -2.26
N LEU A 195 19.97 29.99 -2.56
CA LEU A 195 20.56 28.64 -2.62
C LEU A 195 20.61 27.98 -1.23
N ALA A 196 20.93 28.77 -0.20
CA ALA A 196 20.98 28.28 1.17
C ALA A 196 19.58 27.92 1.66
N PHE A 197 18.57 28.76 1.37
CA PHE A 197 17.17 28.51 1.67
C PHE A 197 16.69 27.20 1.05
N LYS A 198 16.92 26.99 -0.26
CA LYS A 198 16.48 25.75 -0.92
C LYS A 198 17.10 24.49 -0.30
N ARG A 199 18.38 24.55 0.05
CA ARG A 199 19.11 23.44 0.68
C ARG A 199 18.61 23.18 2.09
N GLU A 200 18.47 24.23 2.90
CA GLU A 200 18.08 24.12 4.30
C GLU A 200 16.58 23.84 4.46
N HIS A 201 15.71 24.28 3.55
CA HIS A 201 14.27 23.96 3.54
C HIS A 201 14.02 22.44 3.57
N VAL A 202 14.83 21.65 2.84
CA VAL A 202 14.75 20.18 2.89
C VAL A 202 15.05 19.65 4.29
N LYS A 203 16.04 20.23 4.99
CA LYS A 203 16.34 19.84 6.38
C LYS A 203 15.23 20.27 7.33
N LEU A 204 14.70 21.48 7.16
CA LEU A 204 13.61 22.01 7.96
C LEU A 204 12.39 21.10 7.87
N ARG A 205 12.00 20.70 6.65
CA ARG A 205 10.92 19.75 6.39
C ARG A 205 11.16 18.36 6.97
N ASN A 206 12.42 17.90 7.00
CA ASN A 206 12.75 16.61 7.62
C ASN A 206 12.78 16.67 9.16
N MET A 207 12.92 17.87 9.74
CA MET A 207 12.92 18.09 11.18
C MET A 207 11.55 18.52 11.71
N SER A 208 10.64 19.01 10.87
CA SER A 208 9.25 19.26 11.22
C SER A 208 8.51 17.94 11.40
N TYR A 209 7.79 17.80 12.52
CA TYR A 209 6.92 16.66 12.75
C TYR A 209 5.61 17.12 13.38
N ALA A 210 4.53 16.45 12.99
CA ALA A 210 3.23 16.59 13.60
C ALA A 210 3.12 15.64 14.80
N PRO A 211 2.97 16.12 16.05
CA PRO A 211 2.82 15.23 17.20
C PRO A 211 1.51 14.45 17.12
N ILE A 212 1.49 13.25 17.69
CA ILE A 212 0.30 12.38 17.72
C ILE A 212 -0.16 12.20 19.16
N SER A 213 -1.44 12.50 19.42
CA SER A 213 -2.03 12.31 20.74
C SER A 213 -2.65 10.92 20.89
N LEU A 214 -1.97 10.03 21.61
CA LEU A 214 -2.50 8.70 21.97
C LEU A 214 -3.67 8.71 22.96
N ARG A 215 -4.22 9.88 23.28
CA ARG A 215 -5.34 10.06 24.21
C ARG A 215 -6.67 10.32 23.51
N THR A 216 -6.61 10.80 22.26
CA THR A 216 -7.79 11.13 21.47
C THR A 216 -7.80 10.25 20.23
N PHE A 217 -8.84 9.45 20.09
CA PHE A 217 -9.08 8.65 18.89
C PHE A 217 -10.19 9.30 18.10
N SER A 218 -9.97 9.48 16.79
CA SER A 218 -10.98 9.97 15.89
C SER A 218 -11.35 8.89 14.88
N ASP A 219 -12.60 8.93 14.44
CA ASP A 219 -12.99 8.15 13.27
C ASP A 219 -12.38 8.74 11.99
N ILE A 220 -12.78 8.15 10.87
CA ILE A 220 -12.33 8.51 9.54
C ILE A 220 -12.63 9.96 9.11
N SER A 221 -13.53 10.66 9.82
CA SER A 221 -13.81 12.06 9.56
C SER A 221 -12.79 13.01 10.20
N GLY A 222 -12.02 12.53 11.17
CA GLY A 222 -10.97 13.32 11.82
C GLY A 222 -9.69 13.41 11.03
N ASP A 223 -8.71 14.08 11.62
CA ASP A 223 -7.35 14.17 11.09
C ASP A 223 -6.41 13.19 11.81
N THR A 224 -6.21 12.03 11.20
CA THR A 224 -5.42 10.91 11.71
C THR A 224 -4.56 10.38 10.56
N ILE A 225 -3.54 9.57 10.84
CA ILE A 225 -2.72 8.97 9.78
C ILE A 225 -3.61 8.14 8.84
N LEU A 226 -4.46 7.28 9.41
CA LEU A 226 -5.26 6.36 8.61
C LEU A 226 -6.40 7.08 7.87
N SER A 227 -7.01 8.12 8.44
CA SER A 227 -8.01 8.92 7.71
C SER A 227 -7.38 9.67 6.54
N ASN A 228 -6.14 10.18 6.67
CA ASN A 228 -5.37 10.73 5.56
C ASN A 228 -5.11 9.70 4.46
N VAL A 229 -4.71 8.48 4.85
CA VAL A 229 -4.53 7.36 3.91
C VAL A 229 -5.85 7.05 3.18
N VAL A 230 -6.97 6.94 3.89
CA VAL A 230 -8.26 6.66 3.24
C VAL A 230 -8.68 7.78 2.29
N ARG A 231 -8.58 9.05 2.70
CA ARG A 231 -8.89 10.18 1.82
C ARG A 231 -8.07 10.14 0.53
N GLN A 232 -6.79 9.80 0.64
CA GLN A 232 -5.92 9.69 -0.53
C GLN A 232 -6.30 8.51 -1.44
N LEU A 233 -6.65 7.36 -0.86
CA LEU A 233 -7.15 6.19 -1.62
C LEU A 233 -8.47 6.51 -2.32
N GLU A 234 -9.42 7.18 -1.63
CA GLU A 234 -10.69 7.61 -2.20
C GLU A 234 -10.49 8.61 -3.35
N LYS A 235 -9.59 9.58 -3.18
CA LYS A 235 -9.23 10.54 -4.23
C LYS A 235 -8.67 9.82 -5.46
N GLN A 236 -7.74 8.90 -5.28
CA GLN A 236 -7.18 8.12 -6.38
C GLN A 236 -8.23 7.23 -7.06
N ARG A 237 -9.10 6.57 -6.29
CA ARG A 237 -10.23 5.81 -6.83
C ARG A 237 -11.14 6.70 -7.67
N ALA A 238 -11.54 7.85 -7.15
CA ALA A 238 -12.42 8.78 -7.86
C ALA A 238 -11.78 9.30 -9.15
N SER A 239 -10.50 9.69 -9.10
CA SER A 239 -9.74 10.07 -10.29
C SER A 239 -9.67 8.95 -11.31
N TYR A 240 -9.37 7.72 -10.87
CA TYR A 240 -9.31 6.55 -11.75
C TYR A 240 -10.64 6.30 -12.45
N GLY A 241 -11.76 6.31 -11.71
CA GLY A 241 -13.10 6.13 -12.29
C GLY A 241 -13.41 7.19 -13.35
N SER A 242 -13.13 8.47 -13.07
CA SER A 242 -13.34 9.56 -14.03
C SER A 242 -12.50 9.41 -15.30
N TYR A 243 -11.23 9.00 -15.18
CA TYR A 243 -10.40 8.74 -16.37
C TYR A 243 -10.85 7.48 -17.13
N LEU A 244 -11.28 6.44 -16.41
CA LEU A 244 -11.77 5.21 -17.03
C LEU A 244 -13.04 5.44 -17.83
N GLU A 245 -14.02 6.19 -17.31
CA GLU A 245 -15.23 6.56 -18.05
C GLU A 245 -14.87 7.26 -19.36
N ARG A 246 -14.01 8.28 -19.30
CA ARG A 246 -13.55 9.01 -20.49
C ARG A 246 -12.77 8.14 -21.48
N TYR A 247 -12.03 7.14 -20.97
CA TYR A 247 -11.31 6.19 -21.81
C TYR A 247 -12.22 5.18 -22.48
N LEU A 248 -13.28 4.74 -21.81
CA LEU A 248 -14.28 3.86 -22.40
C LEU A 248 -15.03 4.56 -23.54
N ASP A 249 -15.28 5.86 -23.40
CA ASP A 249 -15.87 6.70 -24.45
C ASP A 249 -14.91 6.94 -25.64
N ASN A 250 -13.60 7.01 -25.37
CA ASN A 250 -12.58 7.18 -26.41
C ASN A 250 -11.30 6.36 -26.13
N PRO A 251 -11.28 5.06 -26.45
CA PRO A 251 -10.17 4.16 -26.13
C PRO A 251 -8.87 4.46 -26.90
N LEU A 252 -8.93 5.31 -27.92
CA LEU A 252 -7.76 5.70 -28.73
C LEU A 252 -7.03 6.92 -28.16
N ASN A 253 -7.51 7.50 -27.06
CA ASN A 253 -6.87 8.65 -26.43
C ASN A 253 -5.73 8.20 -25.49
N ASP A 254 -4.50 8.29 -25.99
CA ASP A 254 -3.29 7.90 -25.25
C ASP A 254 -3.04 8.75 -24.00
N GLU A 255 -3.43 10.03 -23.97
CA GLU A 255 -3.28 10.88 -22.79
C GLU A 255 -4.15 10.37 -21.63
N ILE A 256 -5.42 10.03 -21.93
CA ILE A 256 -6.33 9.46 -20.93
C ILE A 256 -5.80 8.10 -20.47
N ARG A 257 -5.31 7.27 -21.40
CA ARG A 257 -4.68 5.99 -21.07
C ARG A 257 -3.48 6.17 -20.13
N HIS A 258 -2.61 7.15 -20.38
CA HIS A 258 -1.47 7.44 -19.50
C HIS A 258 -1.91 7.88 -18.10
N GLU A 259 -2.98 8.67 -17.99
CA GLU A 259 -3.53 9.06 -16.68
C GLU A 259 -4.12 7.87 -15.91
N ILE A 260 -4.85 6.95 -16.58
CA ILE A 260 -5.31 5.70 -15.98
C ILE A 260 -4.12 4.91 -15.42
N LEU A 261 -3.07 4.72 -16.23
CA LEU A 261 -1.88 3.97 -15.83
C LEU A 261 -1.15 4.64 -14.66
N ARG A 262 -1.04 5.97 -14.67
CA ARG A 262 -0.41 6.75 -13.59
C ARG A 262 -1.17 6.60 -12.28
N VAL A 263 -2.50 6.76 -12.31
CA VAL A 263 -3.34 6.65 -11.11
C VAL A 263 -3.36 5.21 -10.60
N ALA A 264 -3.54 4.22 -11.49
CA ALA A 264 -3.54 2.81 -11.13
C ALA A 264 -2.22 2.38 -10.48
N TYR A 265 -1.08 2.81 -11.04
CA TYR A 265 0.23 2.50 -10.49
C TYR A 265 0.43 3.09 -9.10
N ASN A 266 0.14 4.39 -8.94
CA ASN A 266 0.28 5.08 -7.66
C ASN A 266 -0.65 4.47 -6.59
N PHE A 267 -1.85 4.06 -6.98
CA PHE A 267 -2.78 3.38 -6.09
C PHE A 267 -2.28 1.98 -5.71
N ALA A 268 -1.84 1.19 -6.69
CA ALA A 268 -1.37 -0.17 -6.44
C ALA A 268 -0.14 -0.19 -5.52
N ASP A 269 0.81 0.74 -5.70
CA ASP A 269 1.96 0.90 -4.80
C ASP A 269 1.51 1.20 -3.36
N GLY A 270 0.58 2.15 -3.16
CA GLY A 270 0.02 2.45 -1.85
C GLY A 270 -0.77 1.28 -1.25
N ALA A 271 -1.56 0.59 -2.07
CA ALA A 271 -2.38 -0.55 -1.66
C ALA A 271 -1.53 -1.75 -1.21
N VAL A 272 -0.40 -2.02 -1.86
CA VAL A 272 0.54 -3.07 -1.43
C VAL A 272 1.11 -2.76 -0.04
N VAL A 273 1.54 -1.52 0.20
CA VAL A 273 2.06 -1.09 1.51
C VAL A 273 0.97 -1.20 2.58
N PHE A 274 -0.23 -0.72 2.28
CA PHE A 274 -1.37 -0.79 3.20
C PHE A 274 -1.79 -2.23 3.50
N ALA A 275 -1.94 -3.09 2.49
CA ALA A 275 -2.27 -4.50 2.67
C ALA A 275 -1.20 -5.23 3.50
N GLY A 276 0.08 -4.90 3.30
CA GLY A 276 1.18 -5.39 4.13
C GLY A 276 1.04 -5.00 5.60
N LEU A 277 0.67 -3.76 5.88
CA LEU A 277 0.38 -3.27 7.24
C LEU A 277 -0.81 -4.02 7.87
N VAL A 278 -1.94 -4.12 7.16
CA VAL A 278 -3.14 -4.83 7.63
C VAL A 278 -2.81 -6.28 7.95
N GLN A 279 -2.09 -6.96 7.07
CA GLN A 279 -1.69 -8.34 7.27
C GLN A 279 -0.74 -8.49 8.47
N GLY A 280 0.28 -7.64 8.57
CA GLY A 280 1.24 -7.67 9.67
C GLY A 280 0.58 -7.41 11.03
N LEU A 281 -0.32 -6.43 11.10
CA LEU A 281 -1.09 -6.16 12.31
C LEU A 281 -2.10 -7.27 12.63
N SER A 282 -2.75 -7.85 11.63
CA SER A 282 -3.65 -9.01 11.80
C SER A 282 -2.92 -10.25 12.32
N ASP A 283 -1.67 -10.45 11.92
CA ASP A 283 -0.81 -11.53 12.43
C ASP A 283 -0.46 -11.33 13.90
N LEU A 284 -0.09 -10.10 14.27
CA LEU A 284 0.35 -9.75 15.61
C LEU A 284 -0.82 -9.58 16.59
N LYS A 285 -1.98 -9.15 16.07
CA LYS A 285 -3.20 -8.77 16.80
C LYS A 285 -4.43 -9.35 16.07
N PRO A 286 -4.71 -10.65 16.22
CA PRO A 286 -5.77 -11.35 15.48
C PRO A 286 -7.16 -10.74 15.65
N ILE A 287 -7.43 -10.03 16.75
CA ILE A 287 -8.70 -9.30 16.92
C ILE A 287 -8.97 -8.28 15.81
N LEU A 288 -7.95 -7.66 15.22
CA LEU A 288 -8.11 -6.75 14.08
C LEU A 288 -8.59 -7.49 12.83
N LEU A 289 -8.07 -8.69 12.60
CA LEU A 289 -8.57 -9.58 11.55
C LEU A 289 -10.02 -9.95 11.82
N TRP A 290 -10.37 -10.35 13.04
CA TRP A 290 -11.73 -10.78 13.36
C TRP A 290 -12.77 -9.68 13.10
N MET A 291 -12.39 -8.42 13.34
CA MET A 291 -13.22 -7.24 13.10
C MET A 291 -13.20 -6.75 11.64
N THR A 292 -12.42 -7.37 10.75
CA THR A 292 -12.30 -6.96 9.34
C THR A 292 -12.33 -8.14 8.36
N ILE A 293 -12.70 -9.34 8.82
CA ILE A 293 -12.50 -10.59 8.07
C ILE A 293 -13.28 -10.60 6.76
N ALA A 294 -14.50 -10.04 6.72
CA ALA A 294 -15.30 -10.01 5.50
C ALA A 294 -14.67 -9.08 4.46
N ASP A 295 -14.17 -7.92 4.89
CA ASP A 295 -13.55 -6.95 4.00
C ASP A 295 -12.20 -7.44 3.46
N GLN A 296 -11.44 -8.18 4.27
CA GLN A 296 -10.21 -8.84 3.81
C GLN A 296 -10.50 -9.94 2.77
N VAL A 297 -11.57 -10.72 2.97
CA VAL A 297 -12.02 -11.75 2.02
C VAL A 297 -12.57 -11.14 0.74
N ALA A 298 -13.36 -10.06 0.84
CA ALA A 298 -13.87 -9.34 -0.31
C ALA A 298 -12.72 -8.84 -1.18
N LEU A 299 -11.71 -8.21 -0.57
CA LEU A 299 -10.53 -7.78 -1.29
C LEU A 299 -9.77 -8.93 -1.95
N TYR A 300 -9.59 -10.04 -1.22
CA TYR A 300 -8.98 -11.24 -1.78
C TYR A 300 -9.74 -11.76 -3.00
N THR A 301 -11.06 -11.79 -2.93
CA THR A 301 -11.94 -12.25 -4.01
C THR A 301 -11.80 -11.35 -5.22
N GLU A 302 -11.83 -10.03 -5.05
CA GLU A 302 -11.67 -9.08 -6.16
C GLU A 302 -10.32 -9.22 -6.85
N VAL A 303 -9.22 -9.27 -6.08
CA VAL A 303 -7.88 -9.46 -6.65
C VAL A 303 -7.75 -10.83 -7.35
N SER A 304 -8.34 -11.88 -6.79
CA SER A 304 -8.34 -13.23 -7.39
C SER A 304 -9.18 -13.32 -8.65
N SER A 305 -10.19 -12.46 -8.79
CA SER A 305 -11.04 -12.38 -9.99
C SER A 305 -10.39 -11.61 -11.15
N MET A 306 -9.27 -10.92 -10.88
CA MET A 306 -8.57 -10.15 -11.90
C MET A 306 -8.03 -11.09 -12.98
N PRO A 307 -8.13 -10.73 -14.27
CA PRO A 307 -7.53 -11.48 -15.36
C PRO A 307 -6.02 -11.32 -15.26
N THR A 308 -5.41 -12.10 -14.39
CA THR A 308 -3.98 -12.12 -14.15
C THR A 308 -3.42 -13.39 -14.76
N TYR A 309 -2.21 -13.27 -15.32
CA TYR A 309 -1.43 -14.39 -15.85
C TYR A 309 -0.88 -15.29 -14.72
N MET A 310 -1.65 -15.54 -13.65
CA MET A 310 -1.28 -16.41 -12.53
C MET A 310 -1.41 -17.88 -12.96
N GLY A 311 -0.41 -18.33 -13.71
CA GLY A 311 -0.37 -19.62 -14.40
C GLY A 311 0.14 -20.80 -13.59
N ASP A 312 0.14 -20.78 -12.26
CA ASP A 312 0.73 -21.89 -11.47
C ASP A 312 -0.09 -22.39 -10.28
N GLY A 313 -1.31 -21.87 -10.07
CA GLY A 313 -2.16 -22.29 -8.95
C GLY A 313 -1.63 -21.85 -7.58
N SER A 314 -0.68 -20.91 -7.55
CA SER A 314 -0.19 -20.28 -6.33
C SER A 314 -1.24 -19.34 -5.73
N LYS A 315 -1.14 -19.11 -4.42
CA LYS A 315 -2.01 -18.17 -3.70
C LYS A 315 -1.78 -16.76 -4.24
N VAL A 316 -2.87 -16.07 -4.56
CA VAL A 316 -2.86 -14.71 -5.10
C VAL A 316 -2.07 -13.76 -4.20
N SER A 317 -1.28 -12.88 -4.83
CA SER A 317 -0.46 -11.91 -4.14
C SER A 317 -0.80 -10.49 -4.60
N PHE A 318 -0.79 -9.55 -3.67
CA PHE A 318 -0.94 -8.14 -4.00
C PHE A 318 0.23 -7.63 -4.87
N GLU A 319 1.41 -8.25 -4.73
CA GLU A 319 2.58 -7.94 -5.54
C GLU A 319 2.37 -8.31 -7.02
N SER A 320 1.72 -9.43 -7.32
CA SER A 320 1.42 -9.81 -8.71
C SER A 320 0.37 -8.89 -9.35
N TYR A 321 -0.61 -8.43 -8.57
CA TYR A 321 -1.53 -7.36 -8.99
C TYR A 321 -0.77 -6.07 -9.33
N ARG A 322 0.09 -5.58 -8.43
CA ARG A 322 0.93 -4.39 -8.65
C ARG A 322 1.87 -4.55 -9.83
N LYS A 323 2.49 -5.73 -10.00
CA LYS A 323 3.38 -6.05 -11.12
C LYS A 323 2.65 -5.93 -12.45
N THR A 324 1.42 -6.43 -12.55
CA THR A 324 0.62 -6.34 -13.79
C THR A 324 0.41 -4.88 -14.21
N ILE A 325 0.07 -4.00 -13.26
CA ILE A 325 -0.09 -2.56 -13.52
C ILE A 325 1.25 -1.90 -13.86
N SER A 326 2.33 -2.26 -13.15
CA SER A 326 3.67 -1.76 -13.41
C SER A 326 4.17 -2.14 -14.81
N ASP A 327 3.92 -3.37 -15.24
CA ASP A 327 4.32 -3.86 -16.56
C ASP A 327 3.54 -3.13 -17.66
N ALA A 328 2.23 -2.94 -17.49
CA ALA A 328 1.39 -2.16 -18.40
C ALA A 328 1.83 -0.71 -18.51
N ARG A 329 2.17 -0.09 -17.36
CA ARG A 329 2.73 1.26 -17.30
C ARG A 329 4.05 1.31 -18.08
N ASN A 330 5.01 0.46 -17.74
CA ASN A 330 6.33 0.42 -18.36
C ASN A 330 6.22 0.21 -19.88
N GLN A 331 5.30 -0.64 -20.34
CA GLN A 331 5.03 -0.80 -21.76
C GLN A 331 4.60 0.53 -22.39
N ALA A 332 3.63 1.23 -21.83
CA ALA A 332 3.17 2.51 -22.38
C ALA A 332 4.25 3.60 -22.38
N PHE A 333 5.11 3.66 -21.36
CA PHE A 333 6.18 4.67 -21.26
C PHE A 333 7.41 4.35 -22.12
N HIS A 334 7.72 3.08 -22.35
CA HIS A 334 8.89 2.66 -23.13
C HIS A 334 8.59 2.41 -24.61
N ASP A 335 7.34 2.58 -25.06
CA ASP A 335 6.97 2.40 -26.47
C ASP A 335 7.38 3.56 -27.38
N ILE A 336 8.36 4.38 -26.97
CA ILE A 336 8.91 5.51 -27.76
C ILE A 336 9.32 5.06 -29.17
N PHE A 337 9.78 3.82 -29.31
CA PHE A 337 10.22 3.26 -30.59
C PHE A 337 9.21 2.29 -31.24
N SER A 338 8.06 2.02 -30.62
CA SER A 338 7.01 1.12 -31.14
C SER A 338 7.52 -0.22 -31.70
N LEU A 339 8.55 -0.80 -31.08
CA LEU A 339 9.18 -2.04 -31.57
C LEU A 339 8.40 -3.27 -31.07
N GLY A 340 7.25 -3.54 -31.71
CA GLY A 340 6.38 -4.69 -31.38
C GLY A 340 6.98 -6.08 -31.66
N LYS A 341 8.21 -6.18 -32.17
CA LYS A 341 8.87 -7.47 -32.44
C LYS A 341 10.38 -7.39 -32.28
N THR A 342 10.98 -8.51 -31.89
CA THR A 342 12.44 -8.66 -31.92
C THR A 342 12.91 -8.75 -33.36
N PHE A 343 13.81 -7.86 -33.77
CA PHE A 343 14.44 -7.90 -35.07
C PHE A 343 15.64 -8.84 -35.00
N ARG A 344 15.66 -9.85 -35.87
CA ARG A 344 16.81 -10.73 -36.04
C ARG A 344 17.57 -10.28 -37.28
N VAL A 345 18.74 -9.69 -37.08
CA VAL A 345 19.66 -9.35 -38.16
C VAL A 345 20.62 -10.53 -38.36
N ARG A 346 20.71 -11.05 -39.60
CA ARG A 346 21.74 -12.02 -39.97
C ARG A 346 22.94 -11.26 -40.49
N LEU A 347 24.04 -11.30 -39.75
CA LEU A 347 25.30 -10.69 -40.15
C LEU A 347 26.01 -11.59 -41.17
N ASP A 348 26.64 -10.98 -42.17
CA ASP A 348 27.50 -11.70 -43.10
C ASP A 348 28.89 -11.98 -42.49
N GLY A 349 29.73 -12.73 -43.20
CA GLY A 349 31.08 -13.05 -42.73
C GLY A 349 32.03 -11.85 -42.60
N ARG A 350 31.65 -10.66 -43.08
CA ARG A 350 32.47 -9.43 -43.03
C ARG A 350 32.10 -8.52 -41.87
N ALA A 351 30.93 -8.71 -41.25
CA ALA A 351 30.45 -7.91 -40.13
C ALA A 351 31.34 -7.99 -38.87
N LEU A 352 32.13 -9.05 -38.72
CA LEU A 352 33.14 -9.19 -37.67
C LEU A 352 34.56 -8.87 -38.20
N SER A 353 34.67 -7.93 -39.14
CA SER A 353 35.97 -7.50 -39.64
C SER A 353 36.84 -6.93 -38.52
N GLY A 354 38.12 -7.29 -38.53
CA GLY A 354 39.07 -6.89 -37.49
C GLY A 354 38.78 -7.51 -36.12
N ALA A 355 38.10 -8.67 -36.06
CA ALA A 355 37.81 -9.32 -34.79
C ALA A 355 39.08 -9.85 -34.10
N GLU A 356 39.27 -9.45 -32.84
CA GLU A 356 40.36 -9.89 -31.97
C GLU A 356 39.78 -10.42 -30.66
N MET A 357 40.22 -11.60 -30.23
CA MET A 357 39.76 -12.22 -28.99
C MET A 357 40.93 -12.42 -28.02
N LEU A 358 40.77 -11.92 -26.80
CA LEU A 358 41.74 -12.06 -25.72
C LEU A 358 41.28 -13.13 -24.74
N LEU A 359 42.03 -14.23 -24.67
CA LEU A 359 41.83 -15.33 -23.73
C LEU A 359 42.86 -15.25 -22.59
N PHE A 360 42.51 -15.79 -21.42
CA PHE A 360 43.41 -15.85 -20.24
C PHE A 360 43.95 -14.49 -19.79
N ARG A 361 43.06 -13.49 -19.77
CA ARG A 361 43.39 -12.12 -19.35
C ARG A 361 43.83 -12.06 -17.88
N SER A 362 44.71 -11.11 -17.58
CA SER A 362 45.16 -10.84 -16.21
C SER A 362 43.97 -10.40 -15.33
N TYR A 363 44.01 -10.69 -14.03
CA TYR A 363 42.92 -10.35 -13.10
C TYR A 363 42.62 -8.84 -13.05
N GLY A 364 43.63 -8.00 -13.32
CA GLY A 364 43.50 -6.54 -13.37
C GLY A 364 42.76 -6.01 -14.61
N ASP A 365 42.71 -6.77 -15.71
CA ASP A 365 42.14 -6.36 -17.00
C ASP A 365 40.72 -6.88 -17.24
N ARG A 366 40.02 -7.29 -16.18
CA ARG A 366 38.65 -7.87 -16.27
C ARG A 366 37.61 -6.95 -16.91
N ASN A 367 37.83 -5.64 -16.83
CA ASN A 367 36.92 -4.62 -17.38
C ASN A 367 37.20 -4.31 -18.86
N SER A 368 38.34 -4.75 -19.40
CA SER A 368 38.58 -4.69 -20.83
C SER A 368 37.70 -5.74 -21.53
N PRO A 369 37.44 -5.59 -22.83
CA PRO A 369 36.62 -6.53 -23.59
C PRO A 369 37.36 -7.83 -23.88
N SER A 370 36.66 -8.97 -23.91
CA SER A 370 37.26 -10.25 -24.34
C SER A 370 37.23 -10.43 -25.84
N LEU A 371 36.33 -9.76 -26.55
CA LEU A 371 36.19 -9.76 -28.00
C LEU A 371 36.07 -8.31 -28.46
N ASN A 372 36.93 -7.91 -29.40
CA ASN A 372 36.91 -6.60 -30.03
C ASN A 372 36.73 -6.74 -31.54
N PHE A 373 36.05 -5.81 -32.20
CA PHE A 373 35.84 -5.77 -33.66
C PHE A 373 35.47 -4.34 -34.07
N ASN A 374 35.58 -4.01 -35.37
CA ASN A 374 35.47 -2.63 -35.88
C ASN A 374 34.20 -1.90 -35.39
N ASP A 375 33.03 -2.55 -35.47
CA ASP A 375 31.75 -1.93 -35.14
C ASP A 375 31.25 -2.24 -33.71
N ARG A 376 32.13 -2.69 -32.81
CA ARG A 376 31.71 -3.09 -31.45
C ARG A 376 31.02 -1.98 -30.67
N LYS A 377 31.54 -0.75 -30.75
CA LYS A 377 30.89 0.40 -30.11
C LYS A 377 29.49 0.68 -30.66
N VAL A 378 29.26 0.38 -31.94
CA VAL A 378 27.92 0.50 -32.55
C VAL A 378 26.99 -0.57 -31.98
N VAL A 379 27.46 -1.82 -31.83
CA VAL A 379 26.68 -2.89 -31.18
C VAL A 379 26.35 -2.52 -29.73
N GLU A 380 27.31 -2.01 -28.95
CA GLU A 380 27.07 -1.55 -27.57
C GLU A 380 26.04 -0.42 -27.49
N LEU A 381 26.06 0.53 -28.45
CA LEU A 381 25.02 1.57 -28.55
C LEU A 381 23.65 0.98 -28.89
N LEU A 382 23.61 -0.04 -29.76
CA LEU A 382 22.37 -0.72 -30.16
C LEU A 382 21.82 -1.63 -29.04
N GLU A 383 22.66 -2.18 -28.17
CA GLU A 383 22.24 -2.96 -27.00
C GLU A 383 21.39 -2.13 -26.01
N GLY A 384 21.56 -0.81 -26.01
CA GLY A 384 20.69 0.10 -25.25
C GLY A 384 19.24 0.14 -25.75
N PHE A 385 18.97 -0.31 -26.99
CA PHE A 385 17.64 -0.39 -27.56
C PHE A 385 16.98 -1.73 -27.21
N THR A 386 16.58 -1.87 -25.96
CA THR A 386 15.82 -3.03 -25.49
C THR A 386 14.32 -2.81 -25.66
N ARG A 387 13.58 -3.89 -25.93
CA ARG A 387 12.11 -3.88 -25.82
C ARG A 387 11.67 -4.37 -24.44
N THR A 388 10.60 -3.79 -23.90
CA THR A 388 9.87 -4.35 -22.76
C THR A 388 9.10 -5.60 -23.22
N SER A 389 8.95 -6.61 -22.35
CA SER A 389 8.06 -7.73 -22.62
C SER A 389 6.64 -7.24 -22.85
N GLU A 390 6.02 -7.65 -23.96
CA GLU A 390 4.65 -7.27 -24.31
C GLU A 390 3.67 -7.96 -23.34
N HIS A 391 3.03 -7.17 -22.47
CA HIS A 391 1.96 -7.61 -21.60
C HIS A 391 0.78 -6.66 -21.81
N SER A 392 0.04 -6.86 -22.91
CA SER A 392 -1.18 -6.10 -23.14
C SER A 392 -2.23 -6.50 -22.10
N VAL A 393 -2.56 -5.54 -21.24
CA VAL A 393 -3.58 -5.71 -20.22
C VAL A 393 -4.96 -5.43 -20.86
N PRO A 394 -5.88 -6.41 -20.87
CA PRO A 394 -7.16 -6.27 -21.57
C PRO A 394 -8.04 -5.20 -20.91
N ILE A 395 -8.97 -4.61 -21.66
CA ILE A 395 -9.81 -3.53 -21.13
C ILE A 395 -10.62 -3.93 -19.89
N GLY A 396 -11.11 -5.18 -19.86
CA GLY A 396 -11.83 -5.72 -18.70
C GLY A 396 -11.00 -5.83 -17.42
N PHE A 397 -9.66 -5.78 -17.50
CA PHE A 397 -8.81 -5.60 -16.33
C PHE A 397 -9.06 -4.23 -15.69
N TRP A 398 -9.08 -3.16 -16.49
CA TRP A 398 -9.22 -1.79 -15.99
C TRP A 398 -10.60 -1.56 -15.36
N GLU A 399 -11.64 -2.16 -15.92
CA GLU A 399 -12.98 -2.15 -15.32
C GLU A 399 -13.01 -2.89 -13.99
N LYS A 400 -12.43 -4.10 -13.92
CA LYS A 400 -12.35 -4.86 -12.67
C LYS A 400 -11.45 -4.20 -11.62
N ASN A 401 -10.44 -3.45 -12.04
CA ASN A 401 -9.56 -2.72 -11.14
C ASN A 401 -10.33 -1.74 -10.25
N VAL A 402 -11.45 -1.17 -10.73
CA VAL A 402 -12.33 -0.33 -9.90
C VAL A 402 -12.79 -1.08 -8.65
N ARG A 403 -13.17 -2.36 -8.78
CA ARG A 403 -13.63 -3.18 -7.65
C ARG A 403 -12.52 -3.52 -6.67
N VAL A 404 -11.30 -3.73 -7.16
CA VAL A 404 -10.12 -3.86 -6.31
C VAL A 404 -9.90 -2.57 -5.53
N MET A 405 -9.93 -1.41 -6.19
CA MET A 405 -9.75 -0.11 -5.53
C MET A 405 -10.84 0.14 -4.47
N ASP A 406 -12.09 -0.17 -4.79
CA ASP A 406 -13.23 -0.06 -3.87
C ASP A 406 -13.08 -0.97 -2.64
N SER A 407 -12.62 -2.20 -2.85
CA SER A 407 -12.37 -3.15 -1.76
C SER A 407 -11.20 -2.73 -0.87
N VAL A 408 -10.13 -2.14 -1.45
CA VAL A 408 -9.02 -1.57 -0.66
C VAL A 408 -9.51 -0.41 0.20
N VAL A 409 -10.29 0.52 -0.38
CA VAL A 409 -10.88 1.65 0.36
C VAL A 409 -11.78 1.14 1.48
N THR A 410 -12.65 0.16 1.18
CA THR A 410 -13.57 -0.44 2.17
C THR A 410 -12.81 -1.09 3.31
N LEU A 411 -11.79 -1.91 3.00
CA LEU A 411 -10.93 -2.51 4.01
C LEU A 411 -10.23 -1.44 4.87
N ALA A 412 -9.74 -0.36 4.26
CA ALA A 412 -9.09 0.71 5.01
C ALA A 412 -10.04 1.44 5.97
N LYS A 413 -11.29 1.66 5.56
CA LYS A 413 -12.35 2.20 6.42
C LYS A 413 -12.67 1.25 7.58
N SER A 414 -12.90 -0.03 7.29
CA SER A 414 -13.21 -1.03 8.32
C SER A 414 -12.06 -1.24 9.30
N PHE A 415 -10.82 -1.21 8.81
CA PHE A 415 -9.63 -1.31 9.64
C PHE A 415 -9.46 -0.10 10.57
N SER A 416 -9.71 1.11 10.06
CA SER A 416 -9.76 2.33 10.87
C SER A 416 -10.84 2.25 11.94
N TYR A 417 -12.04 1.83 11.55
CA TYR A 417 -13.15 1.66 12.47
C TYR A 417 -12.82 0.64 13.57
N ALA A 418 -12.24 -0.51 13.22
CA ALA A 418 -11.84 -1.54 14.19
C ALA A 418 -10.83 -0.99 15.21
N LEU A 419 -9.80 -0.28 14.76
CA LEU A 419 -8.81 0.35 15.66
C LEU A 419 -9.46 1.36 16.62
N VAL A 420 -10.37 2.20 16.12
CA VAL A 420 -11.11 3.16 16.96
C VAL A 420 -11.94 2.43 18.01
N GLN A 421 -12.70 1.40 17.63
CA GLN A 421 -13.51 0.63 18.59
C GLN A 421 -12.68 -0.11 19.64
N LEU A 422 -11.45 -0.51 19.30
CA LEU A 422 -10.56 -1.17 20.26
C LEU A 422 -9.91 -0.19 21.23
N GLY A 423 -9.67 1.04 20.80
CA GLY A 423 -9.10 2.12 21.60
C GLY A 423 -10.08 2.78 22.58
N LEU A 424 -11.38 2.75 22.26
CA LEU A 424 -12.47 3.16 23.16
C LEU A 424 -12.74 2.13 24.26
#